data_AF-A0A7X9JWM7-F1
#
_entry.id   AF-A0A7X9JWM7-F1
#
_cell.length_a   1.000
_cell.length_b   1.000
_cell.length_c   1.000
_cell.angle_alpha   90.00
_cell.angle_beta   90.00
_cell.angle_gamma   90.00
#
_symmetry.space_group_name_H-M   'P 1'
#
loop_
_entity.id
_entity.type
_entity.pdbx_description
1 polymer ?
#
loop_
_entity_poly.entity_id
_entity_poly.type
_entity_poly.pdbx_seq_one_letter_code
_entity_poly.pdbx_strand_id
1 'polypeptide(L)'
;MTFLYILLSIIIVLVILELAMLFFVRHPNVLRKLWRRLQNSMGYLYVQGERKIMHFDESAGQYHPELSYTFKPGKFIFTEREFSNIYFINSLGVRDTEEALTAPEIVIVGDSFALGWG
;
A
#
# COMPACT_ATOMS: atom_id res chain seq x y z
N MET A 1 15.57 -3.94 43.55
CA MET A 1 16.30 -4.73 42.54
C MET A 1 15.37 -5.65 41.75
N THR A 2 14.58 -6.54 42.39
CA THR A 2 13.63 -7.44 41.70
C THR A 2 12.65 -6.73 40.76
N PHE A 3 12.07 -5.61 41.20
CA PHE A 3 11.15 -4.81 40.36
C PHE A 3 11.81 -4.29 39.08
N LEU A 4 13.06 -3.81 39.16
CA LEU A 4 13.81 -3.31 38.02
C LEU A 4 14.10 -4.43 37.01
N TYR A 5 14.46 -5.62 37.49
CA TYR A 5 14.68 -6.77 36.61
C TYR A 5 13.40 -7.20 35.90
N ILE A 6 12.26 -7.24 36.60
CA ILE A 6 10.97 -7.57 35.98
C ILE A 6 10.63 -6.54 34.91
N LEU A 7 10.75 -5.25 35.21
CA LEU A 7 10.47 -4.18 34.25
C LEU A 7 11.38 -4.30 33.01
N LEU A 8 12.68 -4.53 33.22
CA LEU A 8 13.63 -4.71 32.13
C LEU A 8 13.28 -5.92 31.27
N SER A 9 12.92 -7.06 31.88
CA SER A 9 12.50 -8.26 31.16
C SER A 9 11.25 -8.00 30.30
N ILE A 10 10.26 -7.26 30.82
CA ILE A 10 9.06 -6.90 30.06
C ILE A 10 9.45 -6.04 28.84
N ILE A 11 10.28 -5.02 29.04
CA ILE A 11 10.75 -4.14 27.95
C ILE A 11 11.47 -4.97 26.88
N ILE A 12 12.37 -5.87 27.27
CA ILE A 12 13.10 -6.73 26.33
C ILE A 12 12.14 -7.59 25.52
N VAL A 13 11.14 -8.20 26.16
CA VAL A 13 10.14 -9.02 25.45
C VAL A 13 9.35 -8.18 24.44
N LEU A 14 8.95 -6.96 24.81
CA LEU A 14 8.23 -6.06 23.92
C LEU A 14 9.09 -5.65 22.72
N VAL A 15 10.36 -5.31 22.94
CA VAL A 15 11.30 -4.95 21.87
C VAL A 15 11.52 -6.14 20.92
N ILE A 16 11.73 -7.34 21.46
CA ILE A 16 11.88 -8.55 20.63
C ILE A 16 10.62 -8.80 19.80
N LEU A 17 9.44 -8.64 20.40
CA LEU A 17 8.18 -8.83 19.70
C LEU A 17 8.02 -7.81 18.57
N GLU A 18 8.29 -6.53 18.81
CA GLU A 18 8.22 -5.47 17.81
C GLU A 18 9.20 -5.71 16.66
N LEU A 19 10.46 -6.05 16.97
CA LEU A 19 11.47 -6.37 15.95
C LEU A 19 11.06 -7.59 15.13
N ALA A 20 10.50 -8.63 15.75
CA ALA A 20 9.99 -9.80 15.06
C ALA A 20 8.84 -9.43 14.11
N MET A 21 7.89 -8.61 14.56
CA MET A 21 6.78 -8.15 13.72
C MET A 21 7.28 -7.33 12.52
N LEU A 22 8.17 -6.37 12.75
CA LEU A 22 8.78 -5.57 11.68
C LEU A 22 9.53 -6.44 10.67
N PHE A 23 10.30 -7.41 11.16
CA PHE A 23 11.01 -8.35 10.30
C PHE A 23 10.05 -9.15 9.43
N PHE A 24 9.01 -9.76 10.01
CA PHE A 24 8.06 -10.56 9.23
C PHE A 24 7.24 -9.74 8.23
N VAL A 25 6.85 -8.53 8.63
CA VAL A 25 6.14 -7.59 7.76
C VAL A 25 7.01 -7.23 6.56
N ARG A 26 8.31 -6.93 6.74
CA ARG A 26 9.22 -6.53 5.65
C ARG A 26 9.81 -7.68 4.83
N HIS A 27 9.72 -8.91 5.32
CA HIS A 27 10.22 -10.11 4.64
C HIS A 27 9.08 -11.11 4.36
N PRO A 28 8.15 -10.79 3.43
CA PRO A 28 7.00 -11.66 3.12
C PRO A 28 7.42 -13.05 2.63
N ASN A 29 8.58 -13.18 2.01
CA ASN A 29 9.16 -14.47 1.59
C ASN A 29 9.39 -15.44 2.74
N VAL A 30 9.74 -14.93 3.93
CA VAL A 30 9.92 -15.72 5.15
C VAL A 30 8.56 -16.01 5.77
N LEU A 31 7.72 -14.98 5.90
CA LEU A 31 6.37 -15.08 6.46
C LEU A 31 5.50 -16.14 5.74
N ARG A 32 5.61 -16.23 4.41
CA ARG A 32 4.88 -17.22 3.59
C ARG A 32 5.16 -18.68 3.96
N LYS A 33 6.28 -18.96 4.63
CA LYS A 33 6.64 -20.31 5.11
C LYS A 33 6.02 -20.67 6.47
N LEU A 34 5.45 -19.69 7.17
CA LEU A 34 4.86 -19.86 8.50
C LEU A 34 3.35 -20.16 8.42
N TRP A 35 2.71 -20.44 9.56
CA TRP A 35 1.30 -20.79 9.59
C TRP A 35 0.40 -19.61 9.19
N ARG A 36 -0.78 -19.91 8.63
CA ARG A 36 -1.69 -18.91 8.02
C ARG A 36 -2.12 -17.79 8.95
N ARG A 37 -2.45 -18.09 10.22
CA ARG A 37 -2.84 -17.06 11.20
C ARG A 37 -1.78 -15.98 11.38
N LEU A 38 -0.49 -16.34 11.44
CA LEU A 38 0.58 -15.36 11.59
C LEU A 38 0.73 -14.55 10.30
N GLN A 39 0.61 -15.19 9.12
CA GLN A 39 0.56 -14.47 7.85
C GLN A 39 -0.54 -13.42 7.84
N ASN A 40 -1.74 -13.78 8.28
CA ASN A 40 -2.89 -12.87 8.33
C ASN A 40 -2.66 -11.71 9.31
N SER A 41 -2.13 -12.00 10.50
CA SER A 41 -1.82 -10.97 11.51
C SER A 41 -0.77 -9.97 11.00
N MET A 42 0.32 -10.46 10.40
CA MET A 42 1.35 -9.59 9.85
C MET A 42 0.87 -8.85 8.59
N GLY A 43 0.04 -9.49 7.77
CA GLY A 43 -0.62 -8.87 6.63
C GLY A 43 -1.52 -7.70 7.05
N TYR A 44 -2.25 -7.84 8.15
CA TYR A 44 -3.04 -6.75 8.74
C TYR A 44 -2.15 -5.55 9.14
N LEU A 45 -1.02 -5.81 9.79
CA LEU A 45 -0.07 -4.76 10.16
C LEU A 45 0.49 -4.02 8.94
N TYR A 46 0.79 -4.75 7.86
CA TYR A 46 1.20 -4.13 6.60
C TYR A 46 0.10 -3.23 6.04
N VAL A 47 -1.14 -3.74 5.92
CA VAL A 47 -2.28 -3.01 5.33
C VAL A 47 -2.62 -1.73 6.11
N GLN A 48 -2.53 -1.75 7.44
CA GLN A 48 -2.87 -0.60 8.29
C GLN A 48 -1.72 0.39 8.47
N GLY A 49 -0.47 -0.04 8.30
CA GLY A 49 0.71 0.76 8.65
C GLY A 49 1.57 1.14 7.44
N GLU A 50 2.25 0.17 6.85
CA GLU A 50 3.32 0.44 5.87
C GLU A 50 2.88 0.41 4.40
N ARG A 51 1.63 -0.03 4.09
CA ARG A 51 1.13 -0.07 2.72
C ARG A 51 0.96 1.35 2.18
N LYS A 52 1.59 1.65 1.04
CA LYS A 52 1.36 2.92 0.34
C LYS A 52 0.09 2.81 -0.49
N ILE A 53 -0.60 3.92 -0.62
CA ILE A 53 -1.83 4.03 -1.41
C ILE A 53 -1.57 5.09 -2.47
N MET A 54 -1.69 4.69 -3.73
CA MET A 54 -1.28 5.52 -4.88
C MET A 54 -1.95 6.90 -4.91
N HIS A 55 -3.20 7.03 -4.46
CA HIS A 55 -3.92 8.32 -4.41
C HIS A 55 -3.40 9.30 -3.37
N PHE A 56 -2.77 8.79 -2.30
CA PHE A 56 -2.17 9.61 -1.26
C PHE A 56 -0.68 9.86 -1.52
N ASP A 57 -0.11 9.27 -2.58
CA ASP A 57 1.24 9.57 -3.00
C ASP A 57 1.27 10.95 -3.65
N GLU A 58 2.02 11.88 -3.05
CA GLU A 58 2.13 13.26 -3.54
C GLU A 58 2.67 13.35 -4.97
N SER A 59 3.40 12.35 -5.45
CA SER A 59 3.92 12.32 -6.82
C SER A 59 2.88 11.87 -7.84
N ALA A 60 1.82 11.17 -7.41
CA ALA A 60 0.84 10.57 -8.29
C ALA A 60 -0.56 11.18 -8.14
N GLY A 61 -1.08 11.28 -6.91
CA GLY A 61 -2.44 11.74 -6.65
C GLY A 61 -2.58 13.26 -6.64
N GLN A 62 -3.77 13.73 -6.98
CA GLN A 62 -4.21 15.12 -6.79
C GLN A 62 -5.68 15.17 -6.41
N TYR A 63 -6.06 16.21 -5.66
CA TYR A 63 -7.45 16.42 -5.28
C TYR A 63 -8.31 16.79 -6.49
N HIS A 64 -9.53 16.25 -6.54
CA HIS A 64 -10.54 16.63 -7.52
C HIS A 64 -11.87 16.91 -6.82
N PRO A 65 -12.52 18.06 -7.06
CA PRO A 65 -13.70 18.47 -6.28
C PRO A 65 -14.90 17.54 -6.44
N GLU A 66 -15.06 16.91 -7.61
CA GLU A 66 -16.21 16.04 -7.89
C GLU A 66 -15.94 14.56 -7.65
N LEU A 67 -14.66 14.15 -7.75
CA LEU A 67 -14.25 12.73 -7.71
C LEU A 67 -13.45 12.40 -6.44
N SER A 68 -13.31 13.37 -5.52
CA SER A 68 -12.38 13.38 -4.39
C SER A 68 -10.90 13.38 -4.79
N TYR A 69 -10.51 12.60 -5.80
CA TYR A 69 -9.14 12.57 -6.33
C TYR A 69 -9.11 12.21 -7.82
N THR A 70 -8.03 12.60 -8.49
CA THR A 70 -7.56 12.05 -9.77
C THR A 70 -6.04 11.85 -9.70
N PHE A 71 -5.42 11.35 -10.77
CA PHE A 71 -3.97 11.36 -10.87
C PHE A 71 -3.46 12.60 -11.59
N LYS A 72 -2.22 12.97 -11.30
CA LYS A 72 -1.48 13.99 -12.04
C LYS A 72 -1.21 13.48 -13.46
N PRO A 73 -1.53 14.26 -14.51
CA PRO A 73 -1.23 13.88 -15.90
C PRO A 73 0.26 13.60 -16.12
N GLY A 74 0.55 12.67 -17.04
CA GLY A 74 1.91 12.30 -17.42
C GLY A 74 2.30 10.89 -16.97
N LYS A 75 3.56 10.73 -16.57
CA LYS A 75 4.16 9.43 -16.26
C LYS A 75 4.71 9.42 -14.84
N PHE A 76 4.36 8.39 -14.07
CA PHE A 76 4.98 8.14 -12.77
C PHE A 76 5.25 6.65 -12.56
N ILE A 77 6.08 6.35 -11.56
CA ILE A 77 6.41 4.98 -11.15
C ILE A 77 5.87 4.78 -9.74
N PHE A 78 5.02 3.79 -9.55
CA PHE A 78 4.56 3.40 -8.22
C PHE A 78 5.20 2.08 -7.83
N THR A 79 5.85 2.07 -6.68
CA THR A 79 6.62 0.94 -6.18
C THR A 79 6.16 0.55 -4.78
N GLU A 80 5.71 -0.69 -4.70
CA GLU A 80 5.38 -1.42 -3.48
C GLU A 80 6.42 -2.50 -3.21
N ARG A 81 6.26 -3.19 -2.08
CA ARG A 81 7.22 -4.22 -1.65
C ARG A 81 7.39 -5.37 -2.65
N GLU A 82 6.31 -5.74 -3.33
CA GLU A 82 6.27 -6.93 -4.19
C GLU A 82 6.21 -6.59 -5.69
N PHE A 83 6.00 -5.32 -6.04
CA PHE A 83 5.88 -4.90 -7.44
C PHE A 83 6.32 -3.46 -7.65
N SER A 84 6.69 -3.16 -8.89
CA SER A 84 6.94 -1.80 -9.38
C SER A 84 6.30 -1.67 -10.75
N ASN A 85 5.46 -0.65 -10.94
CA ASN A 85 4.71 -0.43 -12.16
C ASN A 85 4.86 1.01 -12.63
N ILE A 86 4.89 1.17 -13.96
CA ILE A 86 4.88 2.47 -14.63
C ILE A 86 3.43 2.77 -15.02
N TYR A 87 2.95 3.96 -14.66
CA TYR A 87 1.62 4.43 -14.99
C TYR A 87 1.71 5.60 -15.96
N PHE A 88 0.81 5.60 -16.94
CA PHE A 88 0.58 6.68 -17.88
C PHE A 88 -0.83 7.22 -17.65
N ILE A 89 -0.91 8.52 -17.41
CA ILE A 89 -2.14 9.22 -17.04
C ILE A 89 -2.39 10.30 -18.07
N ASN A 90 -3.61 10.31 -18.62
CA ASN A 90 -4.02 11.31 -19.60
C ASN A 90 -4.32 12.67 -18.94
N SER A 91 -4.71 13.63 -19.78
CA SER A 91 -5.04 15.00 -19.43
C SER A 91 -6.20 15.12 -18.43
N LEU A 92 -7.10 14.15 -18.37
CA LEU A 92 -8.22 14.09 -17.42
C LEU A 92 -7.79 13.54 -16.04
N GLY A 93 -6.57 13.01 -15.92
CA GLY A 93 -6.09 12.41 -14.67
C GLY A 93 -6.56 10.97 -14.46
N VAL A 94 -6.93 10.27 -15.54
CA VAL A 94 -7.32 8.85 -15.50
C VAL A 94 -6.31 7.96 -16.22
N ARG A 95 -6.30 6.67 -15.86
CA ARG A 95 -5.36 5.66 -16.38
C ARG A 95 -5.85 5.12 -17.73
N ASP A 96 -5.81 5.96 -18.75
CA ASP A 96 -6.12 5.60 -20.13
C ASP A 96 -5.32 6.47 -21.11
N THR A 97 -5.48 6.23 -22.42
CA THR A 97 -4.90 7.11 -23.45
C THR A 97 -5.74 8.38 -23.65
N GLU A 98 -5.21 9.35 -24.39
CA GLU A 98 -5.97 10.56 -24.75
C GLU A 98 -7.08 10.24 -25.76
N GLU A 99 -6.83 9.30 -26.67
CA GLU A 99 -7.78 8.89 -27.70
C GLU A 99 -9.02 8.23 -27.07
N ALA A 100 -8.82 7.45 -26.01
CA ALA A 100 -9.89 6.79 -25.26
C ALA A 100 -10.86 7.77 -24.58
N LEU A 101 -10.49 9.05 -24.43
CA LEU A 101 -11.41 10.08 -23.94
C LEU A 101 -12.51 10.42 -24.94
N THR A 102 -12.34 10.11 -26.24
CA THR A 102 -13.29 10.45 -27.29
C THR A 102 -14.15 9.24 -27.64
N ALA A 103 -15.41 9.26 -27.18
CA ALA A 103 -16.42 8.22 -27.41
C ALA A 103 -15.97 6.80 -26.99
N PRO A 104 -15.61 6.59 -25.71
CA PRO A 104 -15.28 5.26 -25.21
C PRO A 104 -16.49 4.32 -25.34
N GLU A 105 -16.25 3.07 -25.76
CA GLU A 105 -17.29 2.03 -25.79
C GLU A 105 -17.73 1.64 -24.38
N ILE A 106 -16.80 1.64 -23.42
CA ILE A 106 -17.02 1.26 -22.01
C ILE A 106 -16.22 2.21 -21.12
N VAL A 107 -16.87 2.77 -20.10
CA VAL A 107 -16.21 3.58 -19.07
C VAL A 107 -16.28 2.84 -17.74
N ILE A 108 -15.13 2.65 -17.09
CA ILE A 108 -15.03 2.09 -15.74
C ILE A 108 -14.56 3.20 -14.81
N VAL A 109 -15.46 3.69 -13.97
CA VAL A 109 -15.16 4.71 -12.94
C VAL A 109 -15.25 4.05 -11.57
N GLY A 110 -14.20 4.20 -10.78
CA GLY A 110 -14.18 3.70 -9.41
C GLY A 110 -12.77 3.63 -8.86
N ASP A 111 -12.68 3.22 -7.60
CA ASP A 111 -11.42 2.90 -6.94
C ASP A 111 -11.07 1.41 -7.16
N SER A 112 -10.56 0.74 -6.12
CA SER A 112 -10.43 -0.71 -5.95
C SER A 112 -10.37 -1.53 -7.26
N PHE A 113 -11.52 -1.89 -7.83
CA PHE A 113 -11.62 -2.71 -9.05
C PHE A 113 -11.11 -2.02 -10.33
N ALA A 114 -11.36 -0.72 -10.52
CA ALA A 114 -10.87 0.02 -11.69
C ALA A 114 -9.34 0.20 -11.69
N LEU A 115 -8.76 0.21 -10.49
CA LEU A 115 -7.32 0.35 -10.28
C LEU A 115 -6.57 -0.97 -10.13
N GLY A 116 -7.30 -2.09 -10.11
CA GLY A 116 -6.72 -3.43 -10.01
C GLY A 116 -6.28 -3.84 -8.60
N TRP A 117 -6.85 -3.24 -7.55
CA TRP A 117 -6.59 -3.62 -6.16
C TRP A 117 -7.35 -4.89 -5.73
N GLY A 118 -8.46 -5.21 -6.40
CA GLY A 118 -9.24 -6.44 -6.17
C GLY A 118 -9.89 -6.50 -4.80
#